data_AF-A0A2G6U2K5-F1
#
_entry.id   AF-A0A2G6U2K5-F1
#
_cell.length_a   1.000
_cell.length_b   1.000
_cell.length_c   1.000
_cell.angle_alpha   90.00
_cell.angle_beta   90.00
_cell.angle_gamma   90.00
#
_symmetry.space_group_name_H-M   'P 1'
#
loop_
_entity.id
_entity.type
_entity.pdbx_description
1 polymer ?
#
loop_
_entity_poly.entity_id
_entity_poly.type
_entity_poly.pdbx_seq_one_letter_code
_entity_poly.pdbx_strand_id
1 'polypeptide(L)'
;MNDQRTALPTRASFEQLARTITDTNGWVQEGCNEIWALAQLALASLNAPEDLRRPQAMAHALRAIRDGAESLADYVQGEARSVGCDPTQSP
;
A
#
# COMPACT_ATOMS: atom_id res chain seq x y z
N MET A 1 -40.48 14.09 -13.86
CA MET A 1 -39.68 12.96 -14.39
C MET A 1 -38.25 13.43 -14.44
N ASN A 2 -37.41 12.96 -13.51
CA ASN A 2 -36.03 13.38 -13.35
C ASN A 2 -35.14 12.62 -14.34
N ASP A 3 -34.65 13.32 -15.36
CA ASP A 3 -33.57 12.82 -16.22
C ASP A 3 -32.22 13.02 -15.51
N GLN A 4 -31.83 12.06 -14.66
CA GLN A 4 -30.43 11.88 -14.29
C GLN A 4 -29.66 11.34 -15.51
N ARG A 5 -29.31 12.24 -16.43
CA ARG A 5 -28.24 11.97 -17.40
C ARG A 5 -26.92 11.97 -16.63
N THR A 6 -26.40 10.78 -16.34
CA THR A 6 -24.99 10.57 -16.00
C THR A 6 -24.16 11.14 -17.14
N ALA A 7 -23.63 12.35 -16.97
CA ALA A 7 -22.70 12.94 -17.91
C ALA A 7 -21.47 12.04 -18.00
N LEU A 8 -21.12 11.61 -19.23
CA LEU A 8 -19.93 10.80 -19.45
C LEU A 8 -18.69 11.60 -19.02
N PRO A 9 -17.76 10.98 -18.28
CA PRO A 9 -16.55 11.66 -17.83
C PRO A 9 -15.77 12.23 -19.02
N THR A 10 -15.45 13.52 -18.95
CA THR A 10 -14.65 14.21 -19.97
C THR A 10 -13.29 13.55 -20.12
N ARG A 11 -12.69 13.55 -21.32
CA ARG A 11 -11.35 12.95 -21.57
C ARG A 11 -10.28 13.35 -20.53
N ALA A 12 -10.30 14.62 -20.09
CA ALA A 12 -9.42 15.12 -19.03
C ALA A 12 -9.59 14.36 -17.69
N SER A 13 -10.83 14.01 -17.30
CA SER A 13 -11.10 13.21 -16.09
C SER A 13 -10.63 11.76 -16.23
N PHE A 14 -10.68 11.18 -17.43
CA PHE A 14 -10.14 9.83 -17.67
C PHE A 14 -8.61 9.80 -17.61
N GLU A 15 -7.94 10.79 -18.21
CA GLU A 15 -6.49 10.92 -18.15
C GLU A 15 -5.98 11.23 -16.73
N GLN A 16 -6.78 11.92 -15.92
CA GLN A 16 -6.47 12.16 -14.52
C GLN A 16 -6.63 10.90 -13.68
N LEU A 17 -7.72 10.15 -13.88
CA LEU A 17 -7.93 8.85 -13.25
C LEU A 17 -6.81 7.85 -13.59
N ALA A 18 -6.42 7.77 -14.88
CA ALA A 18 -5.35 6.88 -15.32
C ALA A 18 -3.99 7.22 -14.66
N ARG A 19 -3.71 8.51 -14.47
CA ARG A 19 -2.51 8.96 -13.75
C ARG A 19 -2.56 8.57 -12.28
N THR A 20 -3.66 8.87 -11.59
CA THR A 20 -3.82 8.49 -10.18
C THR A 20 -3.69 6.99 -9.96
N ILE A 21 -4.26 6.15 -10.84
CA ILE A 21 -4.10 4.69 -10.77
C ILE A 21 -2.64 4.27 -10.97
N THR A 22 -1.95 4.90 -11.92
CA THR A 22 -0.52 4.60 -12.20
C THR A 22 0.36 4.96 -11.01
N ASP A 23 0.15 6.14 -10.43
CA ASP A 23 0.89 6.63 -9.26
C ASP A 23 0.62 5.73 -8.04
N THR A 24 -0.65 5.39 -7.79
CA THR A 24 -1.06 4.46 -6.73
C THR A 24 -0.40 3.10 -6.88
N ASN A 25 -0.39 2.53 -8.09
CA ASN A 25 0.27 1.26 -8.34
C ASN A 25 1.78 1.34 -8.09
N GLY A 26 2.42 2.46 -8.45
CA GLY A 26 3.84 2.70 -8.17
C GLY A 26 4.14 2.69 -6.67
N TRP A 27 3.37 3.44 -5.88
CA TRP A 27 3.52 3.49 -4.42
C TRP A 27 3.28 2.14 -3.74
N VAL A 28 2.28 1.39 -4.19
CA VAL A 28 2.01 0.04 -3.68
C VAL A 28 3.18 -0.90 -3.97
N GLN A 29 3.74 -0.86 -5.18
CA GLN A 29 4.91 -1.69 -5.53
C GLN A 29 6.15 -1.33 -4.70
N GLU A 30 6.40 -0.04 -4.48
CA GLU A 30 7.51 0.43 -3.63
C GLU A 30 7.37 -0.11 -2.19
N GLY A 31 6.21 0.09 -1.57
CA GLY A 31 5.95 -0.43 -0.23
C GLY A 31 6.02 -1.96 -0.14
N CYS A 32 5.55 -2.67 -1.17
CA CYS A 32 5.68 -4.14 -1.23
C CYS A 32 7.15 -4.58 -1.30
N ASN A 33 8.00 -3.87 -2.04
CA ASN A 33 9.43 -4.17 -2.13
C ASN A 33 10.14 -3.93 -0.79
N GLU A 34 9.78 -2.88 -0.06
CA GLU A 34 10.33 -2.60 1.29
C GLU A 34 9.95 -3.71 2.28
N ILE A 35 8.67 -4.08 2.33
CA ILE A 35 8.17 -5.18 3.16
C ILE A 35 8.90 -6.48 2.82
N TRP A 36 9.06 -6.78 1.53
CA TRP A 36 9.78 -7.97 1.07
C TRP A 36 11.25 -7.96 1.51
N ALA A 37 11.96 -6.85 1.34
CA ALA A 37 13.37 -6.73 1.72
C ALA A 37 13.57 -6.94 3.23
N LEU A 38 12.69 -6.34 4.04
CA LEU A 38 12.72 -6.51 5.49
C LEU A 38 12.36 -7.96 5.91
N ALA A 39 11.41 -8.61 5.22
CA ALA A 39 11.08 -10.02 5.48
C ALA A 39 12.27 -10.94 5.13
N GLN A 40 12.98 -10.66 4.04
CA GLN A 40 14.20 -11.37 3.67
C GLN A 40 15.32 -11.17 4.70
N LEU A 41 15.47 -9.96 5.23
CA LEU A 41 16.41 -9.67 6.31
C LEU A 41 16.06 -10.47 7.58
N ALA A 42 14.77 -10.50 7.95
CA ALA A 42 14.29 -11.30 9.06
C ALA A 42 14.59 -12.80 8.85
N LEU A 43 14.23 -13.37 7.69
CA LEU A 43 14.52 -14.77 7.33
C LEU A 43 16.02 -15.09 7.37
N ALA A 44 16.87 -14.22 6.83
CA ALA A 44 18.32 -14.41 6.86
C ALA A 44 18.85 -14.50 8.30
N SER A 45 18.29 -13.70 9.21
CA SER A 45 18.70 -13.72 10.63
C SER A 45 18.17 -14.92 11.43
N LEU A 46 17.12 -15.62 10.97
CA LEU A 46 16.69 -16.90 11.55
C LEU A 46 17.65 -18.05 11.19
N ASN A 47 18.16 -18.01 9.95
CA ASN A 47 19.09 -18.99 9.41
C ASN A 47 20.54 -18.73 9.84
N ALA A 48 20.80 -17.63 10.55
CA ALA A 48 22.10 -17.35 11.12
C ALA A 48 22.47 -18.38 12.20
N PRO A 49 23.75 -18.76 12.31
CA PRO A 49 24.30 -19.52 13.43
C PRO A 49 23.84 -18.97 14.79
N GLU A 50 23.65 -19.82 15.80
CA GLU A 50 23.08 -19.40 17.10
C GLU A 50 23.86 -18.27 17.78
N ASP A 51 25.17 -18.26 17.62
CA ASP A 51 26.11 -17.23 18.06
C ASP A 51 25.93 -15.88 17.34
N LEU A 52 25.25 -15.87 16.20
CA LEU A 52 24.95 -14.70 15.37
C LEU A 52 23.46 -14.31 15.38
N ARG A 53 22.59 -15.09 16.04
CA ARG A 53 21.17 -14.73 16.19
C ARG A 53 21.05 -13.48 17.04
N ARG A 54 20.48 -12.42 16.45
CA ARG A 54 20.15 -11.18 17.15
C ARG A 54 18.63 -11.03 17.27
N PRO A 55 18.00 -11.67 18.28
CA PRO A 55 16.54 -11.66 18.42
C PRO A 55 15.95 -10.26 18.60
N GLN A 56 16.68 -9.31 19.20
CA GLN A 56 16.22 -7.91 19.23
C GLN A 56 16.24 -7.25 17.85
N ALA A 57 17.26 -7.53 17.02
CA ALA A 57 17.33 -7.01 15.65
C ALA A 57 16.20 -7.61 14.78
N MET A 58 15.89 -8.90 14.98
CA MET A 58 14.72 -9.55 14.38
C MET A 58 13.41 -8.87 14.79
N ALA A 59 13.19 -8.69 16.09
CA ALA A 59 11.98 -8.05 16.60
C ALA A 59 11.86 -6.58 16.16
N HIS A 60 12.99 -5.91 15.91
CA HIS A 60 13.02 -4.58 15.31
C HIS A 60 12.64 -4.62 13.83
N ALA A 61 13.25 -5.52 13.05
CA ALA A 61 12.92 -5.68 11.63
C ALA A 61 11.44 -6.04 11.43
N LEU A 62 10.90 -6.98 12.20
CA LEU A 62 9.48 -7.36 12.16
C LEU A 62 8.54 -6.20 12.52
N ARG A 63 8.91 -5.35 13.49
CA ARG A 63 8.13 -4.14 13.81
C ARG A 63 8.16 -3.13 12.67
N ALA A 64 9.34 -2.87 12.11
CA ALA A 64 9.47 -1.98 10.95
C ALA A 64 8.64 -2.45 9.75
N ILE A 65 8.60 -3.77 9.49
CA ILE A 65 7.74 -4.36 8.43
C ILE A 65 6.28 -4.04 8.68
N ARG A 66 5.80 -4.34 9.88
CA ARG A 66 4.40 -4.14 10.25
C ARG A 66 4.03 -2.67 10.13
N ASP A 67 4.85 -1.79 10.70
CA ASP A 67 4.57 -0.35 10.72
C ASP A 67 4.58 0.23 9.28
N GLY A 68 5.48 -0.26 8.41
CA GLY A 68 5.48 0.09 6.99
C GLY A 68 4.25 -0.40 6.23
N ALA A 69 3.80 -1.64 6.51
CA ALA A 69 2.59 -2.20 5.93
C ALA A 69 1.32 -1.45 6.37
N GLU A 70 1.23 -1.06 7.64
CA GLU A 70 0.15 -0.23 8.18
C GLU A 70 0.13 1.15 7.50
N SER A 71 1.29 1.81 7.39
CA SER A 71 1.40 3.10 6.72
C SER A 71 1.00 3.04 5.24
N LEU A 72 1.36 1.97 4.53
CA LEU A 72 0.96 1.77 3.13
C LEU A 72 -0.56 1.58 3.01
N ALA A 73 -1.16 0.79 3.92
CA ALA A 73 -2.60 0.57 3.94
C ALA A 73 -3.37 1.87 4.19
N ASP A 74 -2.94 2.68 5.17
CA ASP A 74 -3.54 3.98 5.48
C ASP A 74 -3.45 4.95 4.30
N TYR A 75 -2.30 4.95 3.61
CA TYR A 75 -2.09 5.77 2.44
C TYR A 75 -3.01 5.37 1.27
N VAL A 76 -3.09 4.08 0.96
CA VAL A 76 -3.99 3.55 -0.08
C VAL A 76 -5.45 3.85 0.28
N GLN A 77 -5.83 3.73 1.56
CA GLN A 77 -7.18 4.08 2.03
C GLN A 77 -7.45 5.59 1.85
N GLY A 78 -6.46 6.45 2.12
CA GLY A 78 -6.55 7.90 1.90
C GLY A 78 -6.76 8.27 0.44
N GLU A 79 -5.97 7.68 -0.46
CA GLU A 79 -6.12 7.85 -1.91
C GLU A 79 -7.46 7.29 -2.42
N ALA A 80 -7.90 6.13 -1.92
CA ALA A 80 -9.20 5.57 -2.27
C ALA A 80 -10.35 6.51 -1.89
N ARG A 81 -10.31 7.09 -0.69
CA ARG A 81 -11.27 8.11 -0.25
C ARG A 81 -11.21 9.39 -1.09
N SER A 82 -10.02 9.83 -1.50
CA SER A 82 -9.84 11.06 -2.30
C SER A 82 -10.51 10.93 -3.68
N VAL A 83 -10.57 9.72 -4.24
CA VAL A 83 -11.25 9.42 -5.51
C VAL A 83 -12.70 8.94 -5.34
N GLY A 84 -13.25 8.97 -4.11
CA GLY A 84 -14.63 8.58 -3.82
C GLY A 84 -14.88 7.07 -3.75
N CYS A 85 -13.83 6.26 -3.71
CA CYS A 85 -13.88 4.82 -3.51
C CYS A 85 -13.68 4.52 -2.02
N ASP A 86 -14.72 4.68 -1.20
CA ASP A 86 -14.64 4.32 0.21
C ASP A 86 -15.14 2.87 0.42
N PRO A 87 -14.30 1.90 0.81
CA PRO A 87 -14.73 0.50 0.98
C PRO A 87 -15.73 0.31 2.12
N THR A 88 -15.86 1.30 3.03
CA THR A 88 -16.92 1.34 4.05
C THR A 88 -18.24 1.90 3.53
N GLN A 89 -18.28 2.44 2.32
CA GLN A 89 -19.49 2.80 1.58
C GLN A 89 -19.82 1.70 0.56
N SER A 90 -20.12 0.50 1.04
CA SER A 90 -20.95 -0.41 0.23
C SER A 90 -22.42 0.02 0.41
N PRO A 91 -23.25 0.04 -0.65
CA PRO A 91 -24.70 0.17 -0.51
C PRO A 91 -25.30 -1.00 0.28
#